data_AF-A0A1F3STC3-F1
#
_entry.id   AF-A0A1F3STC3-F1
#
_cell.length_a   1.000
_cell.length_b   1.000
_cell.length_c   1.000
_cell.angle_alpha   90.00
_cell.angle_beta   90.00
_cell.angle_gamma   90.00
#
_symmetry.space_group_name_H-M   'P 1'
#
loop_
_entity.id
_entity.type
_entity.pdbx_description
1 polymer ?
#
loop_
_entity_poly.entity_id
_entity_poly.type
_entity_poly.pdbx_seq_one_letter_code
_entity_poly.pdbx_strand_id
1 'polypeptide(L)'
;MRPVHVFAVLASLTTLAGDIVYATELHGFLLGNYAARVTGDRRRPTSGDFLLGEERLQLKLSGSNEGGSVYFAKADFFHDEVAGQNDLDLREAYLSHSAGAFDFTVGRQILTWGVGDLLFINDVFPKDYTSLFSGRPMEYLKRGTTGFKTTLTTEIASADLIIMPFFEPNRLPGSDRFFFYDPFSSITNRVENRPRHDLANTELALRLYRPILEWDGALYAYRGFFRDPAMQLDSMTAPTQVTINYPKSSVYGASLQGNALGGVVSLEAGHLDSRDDNSGTNPLMPNSQTKYLVGHQRSLWTDFTAGLQYYGEYMHQYDSYLANVPAGFPSQDRLRHVLALRLTQLLKYQTWRLSWFSFYSPSDKDFYFIPETSYRVSDEFSVTMGGNVFGGAKETTSFGQFKRNNNVYVNMRYDF
;
A
#
# COMPACT_ATOMS: atom_id res chain seq x y z
N MET A 1 1.19 18.63 8.26
CA MET A 1 1.89 19.88 7.91
C MET A 1 0.84 20.99 7.82
N ARG A 2 1.12 22.21 8.28
CA ARG A 2 0.11 23.30 8.31
C ARG A 2 -0.30 23.75 6.89
N PRO A 3 -1.57 24.13 6.66
CA PRO A 3 -2.11 24.48 5.33
C PRO A 3 -1.37 25.64 4.63
N VAL A 4 -0.72 26.52 5.40
CA VAL A 4 0.06 27.67 4.89
C VAL A 4 1.28 27.24 4.06
N HIS A 5 1.88 26.08 4.34
CA HIS A 5 3.07 25.63 3.59
C HIS A 5 2.72 24.97 2.25
N VAL A 6 1.52 24.43 2.08
CA VAL A 6 1.10 23.78 0.83
C VAL A 6 0.79 24.81 -0.25
N PHE A 7 0.07 25.88 0.09
CA PHE A 7 -0.13 27.02 -0.80
C PHE A 7 1.20 27.67 -1.17
N ALA A 8 2.16 27.75 -0.25
CA ALA A 8 3.48 28.28 -0.53
C ALA A 8 4.30 27.39 -1.49
N VAL A 9 4.15 26.06 -1.43
CA VAL A 9 4.82 25.11 -2.36
C VAL A 9 4.17 25.12 -3.74
N LEU A 10 2.83 25.13 -3.82
CA LEU A 10 2.12 25.27 -5.10
C LEU A 10 2.38 26.64 -5.74
N ALA A 11 2.37 27.72 -4.95
CA ALA A 11 2.67 29.06 -5.43
C ALA A 11 4.14 29.22 -5.85
N SER A 12 5.09 28.61 -5.14
CA SER A 12 6.52 28.67 -5.52
C SER A 12 6.84 27.84 -6.75
N LEU A 13 6.15 26.72 -6.97
CA LEU A 13 6.20 25.96 -8.23
C LEU A 13 5.64 26.80 -9.39
N THR A 14 4.58 27.57 -9.18
CA THR A 14 4.04 28.46 -10.23
C THR A 14 4.90 29.70 -10.49
N THR A 15 5.57 30.27 -9.48
CA THR A 15 6.40 31.48 -9.68
C THR A 15 7.79 31.16 -10.23
N LEU A 16 8.36 29.98 -9.95
CA LEU A 16 9.55 29.49 -10.67
C LEU A 16 9.24 29.10 -12.13
N ALA A 17 7.97 28.87 -12.44
CA ALA A 17 7.48 28.52 -13.77
C ALA A 17 7.02 29.74 -14.60
N GLY A 18 7.05 30.95 -14.03
CA GLY A 18 6.51 32.17 -14.66
C GLY A 18 7.10 32.55 -16.01
N ASP A 19 8.29 32.04 -16.35
CA ASP A 19 8.98 32.33 -17.62
C ASP A 19 9.26 31.08 -18.50
N ILE A 20 8.74 29.89 -18.15
CA ILE A 20 9.23 28.61 -18.75
C ILE A 20 8.12 27.55 -18.99
N VAL A 21 6.88 27.94 -19.29
CA VAL A 21 5.77 26.97 -19.42
C VAL A 21 5.17 26.98 -20.83
N TYR A 22 5.27 25.85 -21.52
CA TYR A 22 4.75 25.67 -22.89
C TYR A 22 3.33 25.08 -22.91
N ALA A 23 3.02 24.19 -21.95
CA ALA A 23 1.70 23.59 -21.78
C ALA A 23 1.45 23.30 -20.29
N THR A 24 0.27 23.67 -19.78
CA THR A 24 -0.20 23.30 -18.44
C THR A 24 -1.54 22.60 -18.58
N GLU A 25 -1.65 21.43 -17.96
CA GLU A 25 -2.89 20.66 -17.88
C GLU A 25 -3.36 20.62 -16.42
N LEU A 26 -4.65 20.89 -16.22
CA LEU A 26 -5.32 20.77 -14.94
C LEU A 26 -6.43 19.73 -15.10
N HIS A 27 -6.34 18.66 -14.31
CA HIS A 27 -7.34 17.60 -14.26
C HIS A 27 -7.72 17.32 -12.81
N GLY A 28 -8.91 16.81 -12.57
CA GLY A 28 -9.32 16.52 -11.20
C GLY A 28 -10.55 15.65 -11.11
N PHE A 29 -10.98 15.43 -9.87
CA PHE A 29 -12.28 14.84 -9.62
C PHE A 29 -12.86 15.29 -8.28
N LEU A 30 -14.17 15.19 -8.18
CA LEU A 30 -14.91 15.17 -6.92
C LEU A 30 -15.27 13.72 -6.59
N LEU A 31 -15.11 13.34 -5.33
CA LEU A 31 -15.43 12.00 -4.82
C LEU A 31 -16.22 12.10 -3.52
N GLY A 32 -17.41 11.53 -3.50
CA GLY A 32 -18.13 11.19 -2.27
C GLY A 32 -17.93 9.72 -1.94
N ASN A 33 -17.47 9.40 -0.74
CA ASN A 33 -17.22 8.03 -0.29
C ASN A 33 -17.81 7.79 1.10
N TYR A 34 -18.68 6.80 1.19
CA TYR A 34 -19.36 6.44 2.43
C TYR A 34 -19.25 4.93 2.66
N ALA A 35 -18.80 4.54 3.84
CA ALA A 35 -18.64 3.15 4.24
C ALA A 35 -19.22 2.91 5.64
N ALA A 36 -20.12 1.92 5.72
CA ALA A 36 -20.84 1.59 6.95
C ALA A 36 -20.72 0.10 7.28
N ARG A 37 -20.49 -0.19 8.55
CA ARG A 37 -20.41 -1.53 9.13
C ARG A 37 -21.79 -2.19 9.11
N VAL A 38 -21.84 -3.45 8.73
CA VAL A 38 -23.08 -4.24 8.60
C VAL A 38 -23.13 -5.45 9.54
N THR A 39 -22.22 -5.52 10.52
CA THR A 39 -22.13 -6.66 11.46
C THR A 39 -23.16 -6.62 12.58
N GLY A 40 -23.77 -5.45 12.86
CA GLY A 40 -24.74 -5.30 13.96
C GLY A 40 -24.12 -5.44 15.35
N ASP A 41 -22.83 -5.16 15.48
CA ASP A 41 -22.11 -5.30 16.74
C ASP A 41 -22.62 -4.30 17.79
N ARG A 42 -22.77 -4.77 19.04
CA ARG A 42 -23.21 -3.93 20.16
C ARG A 42 -22.12 -3.00 20.66
N ARG A 43 -20.86 -3.44 20.59
CA ARG A 43 -19.72 -2.57 20.92
C ARG A 43 -19.44 -1.76 19.66
N ARG A 44 -19.28 -0.45 19.84
CA ARG A 44 -18.98 0.48 18.75
C ARG A 44 -17.61 1.13 19.00
N PRO A 45 -16.77 1.30 17.96
CA PRO A 45 -15.66 2.22 18.02
C PRO A 45 -16.19 3.63 18.28
N THR A 46 -15.28 4.56 18.58
CA THR A 46 -15.66 5.97 18.80
C THR A 46 -16.41 6.55 17.60
N SER A 47 -16.09 6.10 16.39
CA SER A 47 -16.75 6.51 15.13
C SER A 47 -18.17 5.95 14.93
N GLY A 48 -18.65 5.06 15.80
CA GLY A 48 -19.90 4.35 15.57
C GLY A 48 -19.81 3.32 14.44
N ASP A 49 -20.90 3.17 13.68
CA ASP A 49 -20.99 2.17 12.60
C ASP A 49 -20.41 2.68 11.27
N PHE A 50 -20.11 3.97 11.14
CA PHE A 50 -19.42 4.50 9.96
C PHE A 50 -17.90 4.33 10.09
N LEU A 51 -17.29 3.76 9.06
CA LEU A 51 -15.83 3.66 8.94
C LEU A 51 -15.28 4.86 8.16
N LEU A 52 -16.07 5.37 7.21
CA LEU A 52 -15.73 6.51 6.38
C LEU A 52 -16.99 7.23 5.94
N GLY A 53 -16.92 8.56 5.95
CA GLY A 53 -17.85 9.46 5.28
C GLY A 53 -16.99 10.63 4.84
N GLU A 54 -16.72 10.73 3.55
CA GLU A 54 -15.74 11.67 3.03
C GLU A 54 -16.17 12.30 1.72
N GLU A 55 -15.96 13.60 1.62
CA GLU A 55 -16.07 14.37 0.40
C GLU A 55 -14.68 14.89 0.03
N ARG A 56 -14.23 14.62 -1.19
CA ARG A 56 -12.87 14.87 -1.63
C ARG A 56 -12.84 15.58 -2.97
N LEU A 57 -11.99 16.59 -3.08
CA LEU A 57 -11.54 17.21 -4.31
C LEU A 57 -10.09 16.84 -4.57
N GLN A 58 -9.81 16.15 -5.68
CA GLN A 58 -8.45 15.94 -6.17
C GLN A 58 -8.15 16.91 -7.30
N LEU A 59 -6.98 17.54 -7.25
CA LEU A 59 -6.43 18.36 -8.32
C LEU A 59 -5.07 17.81 -8.75
N LYS A 60 -4.88 17.70 -10.07
CA LYS A 60 -3.63 17.31 -10.74
C LYS A 60 -3.20 18.44 -11.65
N LEU A 61 -1.97 18.88 -11.45
CA LEU A 61 -1.32 19.89 -12.26
C LEU A 61 -0.07 19.28 -12.88
N SER A 62 0.06 19.38 -14.20
CA SER A 62 1.25 18.95 -14.92
C SER A 62 1.63 19.93 -16.00
N GLY A 63 2.93 19.97 -16.31
CA GLY A 63 3.42 20.72 -17.45
C GLY A 63 4.88 20.40 -17.74
N SER A 64 5.35 20.88 -18.88
CA SER A 64 6.71 20.67 -19.35
C SER A 64 7.30 21.96 -19.91
N ASN A 65 8.63 22.03 -19.90
CA ASN A 65 9.37 23.08 -20.60
C ASN A 65 9.98 22.56 -21.92
N GLU A 66 10.48 23.47 -22.76
CA GLU A 66 11.17 23.13 -24.01
C GLU A 66 12.43 22.29 -23.79
N GLY A 67 13.05 22.38 -22.60
CA GLY A 67 14.24 21.64 -22.21
C GLY A 67 13.98 20.20 -21.74
N GLY A 68 12.75 19.68 -21.86
CA GLY A 68 12.40 18.31 -21.50
C GLY A 68 12.23 18.05 -20.00
N SER A 69 12.20 19.11 -19.17
CA SER A 69 11.82 18.99 -17.76
C SER A 69 10.30 18.99 -17.62
N VAL A 70 9.79 18.15 -16.71
CA VAL A 70 8.37 18.02 -16.39
C VAL A 70 8.17 18.32 -14.91
N TYR A 71 7.10 19.03 -14.58
CA TYR A 71 6.61 19.15 -13.22
C TYR A 71 5.26 18.45 -13.09
N PHE A 72 5.02 17.86 -11.92
CA PHE A 72 3.76 17.20 -11.60
C PHE A 72 3.41 17.48 -10.14
N ALA A 73 2.15 17.83 -9.88
CA ALA A 73 1.60 17.96 -8.54
C ALA A 73 0.20 17.34 -8.49
N LYS A 74 -0.08 16.58 -7.43
CA LYS A 74 -1.37 15.96 -7.15
C LYS A 74 -1.71 16.15 -5.67
N ALA A 75 -2.78 16.88 -5.41
CA ALA A 75 -3.24 17.19 -4.06
C ALA A 75 -4.70 16.81 -3.90
N ASP A 76 -5.04 16.27 -2.74
CA ASP A 76 -6.40 16.06 -2.30
C ASP A 76 -6.76 17.04 -1.19
N PHE A 77 -7.95 17.61 -1.27
CA PHE A 77 -8.61 18.36 -0.20
C PHE A 77 -9.85 17.57 0.19
N PHE A 78 -10.04 17.26 1.47
CA PHE A 78 -11.16 16.43 1.87
C PHE A 78 -11.72 16.79 3.24
N HIS A 79 -13.02 16.57 3.38
CA HIS A 79 -13.74 16.60 4.65
C HIS A 79 -14.07 15.17 5.07
N ASP A 80 -13.63 14.78 6.26
CA ASP A 80 -13.99 13.51 6.90
C ASP A 80 -15.09 13.78 7.94
N GLU A 81 -16.32 13.43 7.59
CA GLU A 81 -17.52 13.62 8.40
C GLU A 81 -17.48 12.79 9.69
N VAL A 82 -16.83 11.62 9.64
CA VAL A 82 -16.74 10.70 10.79
C VAL A 82 -15.83 11.28 11.88
N ALA A 83 -14.74 11.94 11.48
CA ALA A 83 -13.86 12.65 12.40
C ALA A 83 -14.26 14.12 12.62
N GLY A 84 -15.14 14.69 11.79
CA GLY A 84 -15.49 16.11 11.76
C GLY A 84 -14.30 17.01 11.39
N GLN A 85 -13.43 16.57 10.47
CA GLN A 85 -12.16 17.23 10.17
C GLN A 85 -11.95 17.49 8.68
N ASN A 86 -11.38 18.65 8.37
CA ASN A 86 -10.87 18.96 7.03
C ASN A 86 -9.37 18.70 7.01
N ASP A 87 -8.88 18.05 5.95
CA ASP A 87 -7.46 17.78 5.78
C ASP A 87 -7.04 17.88 4.30
N LEU A 88 -5.72 17.90 4.10
CA LEU A 88 -5.08 18.01 2.80
C LEU A 88 -3.97 16.96 2.71
N ASP A 89 -4.01 16.14 1.66
CA ASP A 89 -2.92 15.20 1.33
C ASP A 89 -2.24 15.57 0.01
N LEU A 90 -0.97 15.98 0.08
CA LEU A 90 -0.12 16.13 -1.10
C LEU A 90 0.34 14.74 -1.52
N ARG A 91 -0.39 14.11 -2.45
CA ARG A 91 -0.09 12.75 -2.90
C ARG A 91 1.24 12.69 -3.65
N GLU A 92 1.43 13.61 -4.59
CA GLU A 92 2.63 13.70 -5.44
C GLU A 92 2.99 15.16 -5.70
N ALA A 93 4.28 15.46 -5.76
CA ALA A 93 4.83 16.76 -6.11
C ALA A 93 6.30 16.55 -6.49
N TYR A 94 6.61 16.51 -7.78
CA TYR A 94 7.96 16.22 -8.25
C TYR A 94 8.33 16.99 -9.51
N LEU A 95 9.64 17.11 -9.71
CA LEU A 95 10.26 17.55 -10.96
C LEU A 95 11.00 16.36 -11.57
N SER A 96 10.86 16.15 -12.86
CA SER A 96 11.63 15.16 -13.61
C SER A 96 12.34 15.79 -14.80
N HIS A 97 13.49 15.22 -15.15
CA HIS A 97 14.30 15.67 -16.27
C HIS A 97 15.07 14.49 -16.87
N SER A 98 15.11 14.42 -18.19
CA SER A 98 15.84 13.39 -18.94
C SER A 98 17.10 13.98 -19.57
N ALA A 99 18.24 13.36 -19.30
CA ALA A 99 19.54 13.77 -19.82
C ALA A 99 20.33 12.54 -20.33
N GLY A 100 20.33 12.34 -21.65
CA GLY A 100 20.99 11.20 -22.28
C GLY A 100 20.37 9.88 -21.86
N ALA A 101 21.17 9.01 -21.22
CA ALA A 101 20.74 7.70 -20.72
C ALA A 101 20.08 7.76 -19.34
N PHE A 102 20.01 8.95 -18.71
CA PHE A 102 19.52 9.11 -17.36
C PHE A 102 18.18 9.85 -17.32
N ASP A 103 17.26 9.32 -16.54
CA ASP A 103 16.07 10.04 -16.08
C ASP A 103 16.20 10.35 -14.60
N PHE A 104 15.94 11.60 -14.23
CA PHE A 104 15.98 12.06 -12.84
C PHE A 104 14.58 12.45 -12.40
N THR A 105 14.24 12.15 -11.15
CA THR A 105 12.99 12.61 -10.52
C THR A 105 13.27 12.97 -9.07
N VAL A 106 12.91 14.18 -8.66
CA VAL A 106 13.09 14.67 -7.30
C VAL A 106 11.77 15.20 -6.76
N GLY A 107 11.43 14.79 -5.54
CA GLY A 107 10.22 15.22 -4.85
C GLY A 107 9.41 14.06 -4.31
N ARG A 108 8.12 14.30 -4.06
CA ARG A 108 7.17 13.30 -3.55
C ARG A 108 6.52 12.56 -4.72
N GLN A 109 6.63 11.24 -4.72
CA GLN A 109 6.19 10.40 -5.84
C GLN A 109 5.60 9.08 -5.32
N ILE A 110 4.60 8.54 -6.00
CA ILE A 110 4.08 7.21 -5.69
C ILE A 110 4.94 6.17 -6.43
N LEU A 111 5.74 5.44 -5.66
CA LEU A 111 6.62 4.39 -6.17
C LEU A 111 5.92 3.03 -6.13
N THR A 112 6.16 2.21 -7.16
CA THR A 112 5.58 0.87 -7.27
C THR A 112 6.58 -0.07 -7.92
N TRP A 113 6.71 -1.27 -7.34
CA TRP A 113 7.44 -2.41 -7.90
C TRP A 113 6.60 -3.69 -7.74
N GLY A 114 7.20 -4.85 -8.01
CA GLY A 114 6.55 -6.15 -7.91
C GLY A 114 5.61 -6.47 -9.06
N VAL A 115 5.21 -7.73 -9.12
CA VAL A 115 4.32 -8.30 -10.15
C VAL A 115 3.06 -8.92 -9.54
N GLY A 116 2.97 -8.96 -8.21
CA GLY A 116 1.79 -9.38 -7.49
C GLY A 116 0.65 -8.35 -7.53
N ASP A 117 -0.58 -8.86 -7.49
CA ASP A 117 -1.79 -8.08 -7.32
C ASP A 117 -2.26 -8.10 -5.85
N LEU A 118 -2.19 -6.94 -5.21
CA LEU A 118 -2.43 -6.71 -3.77
C LEU A 118 -1.60 -7.55 -2.78
N LEU A 119 -0.58 -8.25 -3.27
CA LEU A 119 0.41 -8.98 -2.48
C LEU A 119 1.79 -8.45 -2.86
N PHE A 120 2.48 -7.86 -1.87
CA PHE A 120 3.68 -7.07 -2.11
C PHE A 120 4.91 -7.77 -1.51
N ILE A 121 5.87 -8.13 -2.36
CA ILE A 121 7.17 -8.69 -1.94
C ILE A 121 8.27 -7.66 -2.14
N ASN A 122 8.54 -7.30 -3.40
CA ASN A 122 9.59 -6.33 -3.74
C ASN A 122 9.08 -4.88 -3.74
N ASP A 123 7.76 -4.67 -3.68
CA ASP A 123 7.16 -3.35 -3.47
C ASP A 123 7.20 -2.96 -1.99
N VAL A 124 8.33 -2.39 -1.58
CA VAL A 124 8.64 -1.97 -0.19
C VAL A 124 8.13 -0.56 0.16
N PHE A 125 7.41 0.09 -0.76
CA PHE A 125 6.95 1.47 -0.61
C PHE A 125 5.68 1.54 0.25
N PRO A 126 5.39 2.67 0.92
CA PRO A 126 4.28 2.76 1.86
C PRO A 126 2.91 2.53 1.21
N LYS A 127 2.05 1.86 1.97
CA LYS A 127 0.67 1.53 1.63
C LYS A 127 -0.31 2.15 2.64
N ASP A 128 -1.56 2.30 2.22
CA ASP A 128 -2.68 2.77 3.04
C ASP A 128 -3.76 1.68 3.13
N TYR A 129 -3.59 0.79 4.11
CA TYR A 129 -4.53 -0.30 4.35
C TYR A 129 -5.84 0.20 4.96
N THR A 130 -5.84 1.36 5.64
CA THR A 130 -7.09 2.02 6.06
C THR A 130 -7.95 2.35 4.86
N SER A 131 -7.36 2.90 3.79
CA SER A 131 -8.06 3.19 2.55
C SER A 131 -8.64 1.92 1.91
N LEU A 132 -7.88 0.82 1.87
CA LEU A 132 -8.37 -0.47 1.36
C LEU A 132 -9.54 -1.01 2.18
N PHE A 133 -9.44 -1.05 3.51
CA PHE A 133 -10.45 -1.67 4.37
C PHE A 133 -11.70 -0.81 4.61
N SER A 134 -11.63 0.48 4.25
CA SER A 134 -12.77 1.40 4.26
C SER A 134 -13.44 1.55 2.90
N GLY A 135 -12.96 0.88 1.85
CA GLY A 135 -13.58 0.92 0.52
C GLY A 135 -13.27 2.18 -0.30
N ARG A 136 -12.19 2.91 0.03
CA ARG A 136 -11.69 3.96 -0.87
C ARG A 136 -11.24 3.34 -2.21
N PRO A 137 -11.34 4.10 -3.32
CA PRO A 137 -10.85 3.64 -4.61
C PRO A 137 -9.40 3.14 -4.53
N MET A 138 -9.07 2.11 -5.31
CA MET A 138 -7.78 1.41 -5.21
C MET A 138 -6.55 2.32 -5.42
N GLU A 139 -6.70 3.45 -6.10
CA GLU A 139 -5.65 4.46 -6.29
C GLU A 139 -5.14 5.06 -4.95
N TYR A 140 -5.93 4.94 -3.88
CA TYR A 140 -5.58 5.40 -2.54
C TYR A 140 -4.69 4.42 -1.76
N LEU A 141 -4.56 3.17 -2.19
CA LEU A 141 -3.75 2.16 -1.50
C LEU A 141 -2.26 2.51 -1.47
N LYS A 142 -1.71 3.13 -2.52
CA LYS A 142 -0.28 3.49 -2.55
C LYS A 142 -0.09 4.91 -2.07
N ARG A 143 0.92 5.14 -1.22
CA ARG A 143 1.24 6.46 -0.66
C ARG A 143 2.50 7.03 -1.31
N GLY A 144 2.57 8.35 -1.40
CA GLY A 144 3.75 9.03 -1.91
C GLY A 144 4.91 8.97 -0.92
N THR A 145 6.13 8.85 -1.43
CA THR A 145 7.37 8.98 -0.67
C THR A 145 8.20 10.12 -1.24
N THR A 146 8.81 10.92 -0.36
CA THR A 146 9.72 12.01 -0.77
C THR A 146 11.12 11.46 -0.96
N GLY A 147 11.70 11.69 -2.13
CA GLY A 147 13.06 11.25 -2.41
C GLY A 147 13.58 11.68 -3.77
N PHE A 148 14.71 11.08 -4.12
CA PHE A 148 15.32 11.19 -5.44
C PHE A 148 15.30 9.81 -6.10
N LYS A 149 14.81 9.75 -7.33
CA LYS A 149 14.92 8.57 -8.20
C LYS A 149 15.78 8.94 -9.39
N THR A 150 16.68 8.04 -9.77
CA THR A 150 17.32 8.07 -11.08
C THR A 150 17.16 6.72 -11.77
N THR A 151 16.90 6.76 -13.07
CA THR A 151 16.86 5.60 -13.95
C THR A 151 17.98 5.72 -14.95
N LEU A 152 18.84 4.71 -15.05
CA LEU A 152 19.84 4.58 -16.11
C LEU A 152 19.34 3.54 -17.10
N THR A 153 19.20 3.91 -18.37
CA THR A 153 18.80 3.00 -19.44
C THR A 153 19.97 2.74 -20.40
N THR A 154 20.32 1.47 -20.59
CA THR A 154 21.35 1.02 -21.53
C THR A 154 20.77 0.03 -22.53
N GLU A 155 21.54 -0.35 -23.55
CA GLU A 155 21.13 -1.39 -24.52
C GLU A 155 20.96 -2.79 -23.89
N ILE A 156 21.59 -3.04 -22.74
CA ILE A 156 21.61 -4.37 -22.10
C ILE A 156 20.54 -4.48 -21.01
N ALA A 157 20.39 -3.43 -20.20
CA ALA A 157 19.49 -3.39 -19.05
C ALA A 157 19.23 -1.95 -18.60
N SER A 158 18.22 -1.79 -17.76
CA SER A 158 17.92 -0.55 -17.06
C SER A 158 18.08 -0.72 -15.55
N ALA A 159 18.47 0.35 -14.86
CA ALA A 159 18.66 0.36 -13.42
C ALA A 159 17.97 1.58 -12.78
N ASP A 160 17.10 1.34 -11.80
CA ASP A 160 16.57 2.39 -10.93
C ASP A 160 17.37 2.45 -9.63
N LEU A 161 17.79 3.64 -9.22
CA LEU A 161 18.23 3.94 -7.86
C LEU A 161 17.26 4.95 -7.23
N ILE A 162 16.78 4.64 -6.03
CA ILE A 162 15.88 5.48 -5.26
C ILE A 162 16.49 5.74 -3.89
N ILE A 163 16.57 7.01 -3.53
CA ILE A 163 17.11 7.52 -2.26
C ILE A 163 15.97 8.23 -1.53
N MET A 164 15.58 7.72 -0.36
CA MET A 164 14.47 8.23 0.44
C MET A 164 15.00 8.67 1.82
N PRO A 165 15.30 9.96 2.01
CA PRO A 165 15.84 10.47 3.27
C PRO A 165 14.78 10.59 4.39
N PHE A 166 13.50 10.49 4.04
CA PHE A 166 12.38 10.61 4.98
C PHE A 166 11.58 9.31 5.00
N PHE A 167 11.55 8.66 6.16
CA PHE A 167 10.77 7.44 6.35
C PHE A 167 9.27 7.74 6.38
N GLU A 168 8.52 7.00 5.58
CA GLU A 168 7.06 7.08 5.53
C GLU A 168 6.47 5.69 5.90
N PRO A 169 5.67 5.55 6.97
CA PRO A 169 5.12 4.25 7.37
C PRO A 169 3.89 3.85 6.54
N ASN A 170 3.48 2.59 6.65
CA ASN A 170 2.15 2.19 6.21
C ASN A 170 1.09 2.88 7.08
N ARG A 171 -0.03 3.26 6.46
CA ARG A 171 -1.22 3.70 7.21
C ARG A 171 -2.08 2.49 7.49
N LEU A 172 -2.11 2.08 8.76
CA LEU A 172 -2.90 0.95 9.25
C LEU A 172 -4.25 1.40 9.85
N PRO A 173 -5.27 0.54 9.85
CA PRO A 173 -6.55 0.82 10.48
C PRO A 173 -6.40 1.22 11.95
N GLY A 174 -6.97 2.36 12.32
CA GLY A 174 -6.95 2.89 13.69
C GLY A 174 -8.10 2.37 14.55
N SER A 175 -7.90 2.30 15.87
CA SER A 175 -8.89 1.79 16.83
C SER A 175 -10.07 2.73 17.06
N ASP A 176 -9.96 3.98 16.59
CA ASP A 176 -11.03 4.97 16.53
C ASP A 176 -12.17 4.51 15.61
N ARG A 177 -11.85 3.74 14.55
CA ARG A 177 -12.79 3.30 13.51
C ARG A 177 -12.91 1.80 13.34
N PHE A 178 -11.86 1.05 13.65
CA PHE A 178 -11.78 -0.38 13.38
C PHE A 178 -11.62 -1.19 14.67
N PHE A 179 -12.20 -2.38 14.67
CA PHE A 179 -11.86 -3.43 15.62
C PHE A 179 -10.68 -4.23 15.10
N PHE A 180 -9.69 -4.47 15.92
CA PHE A 180 -8.61 -5.42 15.62
C PHE A 180 -8.03 -5.94 16.92
N TYR A 181 -7.22 -6.98 16.80
CA TYR A 181 -6.58 -7.57 17.95
C TYR A 181 -5.43 -6.67 18.41
N ASP A 182 -5.50 -6.27 19.67
CA ASP A 182 -4.45 -5.53 20.34
C ASP A 182 -4.11 -6.22 21.67
N PRO A 183 -2.97 -6.93 21.75
CA PRO A 183 -2.59 -7.68 22.95
C PRO A 183 -2.36 -6.80 24.17
N PHE A 184 -2.22 -5.47 23.99
CA PHE A 184 -1.90 -4.52 25.04
C PHE A 184 -2.96 -3.42 25.16
N SER A 185 -4.22 -3.69 24.78
CA SER A 185 -5.29 -2.69 24.71
C SER A 185 -5.58 -1.97 26.04
N SER A 186 -5.19 -2.57 27.18
CA SER A 186 -5.31 -1.96 28.51
C SER A 186 -4.27 -0.86 28.79
N ILE A 187 -3.19 -0.81 28.02
CA ILE A 187 -2.10 0.17 28.19
C ILE A 187 -2.41 1.39 27.33
N THR A 188 -2.68 2.51 28.00
CA THR A 188 -3.03 3.79 27.36
C THR A 188 -1.82 4.65 27.03
N ASN A 189 -0.71 4.50 27.76
CA ASN A 189 0.55 5.19 27.46
C ASN A 189 1.23 4.53 26.26
N ARG A 190 1.01 5.11 25.08
CA ARG A 190 1.56 4.64 23.81
C ARG A 190 2.32 5.76 23.12
N VAL A 191 3.54 5.46 22.70
CA VAL A 191 4.44 6.45 22.07
C VAL A 191 4.90 5.92 20.73
N GLU A 192 4.90 6.78 19.71
CA GLU A 192 5.45 6.42 18.41
C GLU A 192 6.89 6.92 18.30
N ASN A 193 7.81 6.00 17.95
CA ASN A 193 9.22 6.29 17.70
C ASN A 193 9.57 5.96 16.25
N ARG A 194 9.56 6.98 15.39
CA ARG A 194 9.92 6.86 13.98
C ARG A 194 11.44 6.98 13.77
N PRO A 195 11.99 6.36 12.71
CA PRO A 195 13.36 6.63 12.28
C PRO A 195 13.61 8.13 12.15
N ARG A 196 14.72 8.62 12.73
CA ARG A 196 15.07 10.04 12.68
C ARG A 196 15.41 10.47 11.26
N HIS A 197 15.12 11.73 10.92
CA HIS A 197 15.48 12.31 9.63
C HIS A 197 16.97 12.71 9.61
N ASP A 198 17.84 11.71 9.47
CA ASP A 198 19.29 11.87 9.38
C ASP A 198 19.85 10.99 8.25
N LEU A 199 21.08 11.28 7.80
CA LEU A 199 21.71 10.54 6.71
C LEU A 199 21.86 9.04 7.01
N ALA A 200 22.00 8.67 8.28
CA ALA A 200 22.15 7.27 8.69
C ALA A 200 20.87 6.45 8.53
N ASN A 201 19.70 7.10 8.54
CA ASN A 201 18.40 6.48 8.32
C ASN A 201 17.86 6.71 6.90
N THR A 202 18.70 7.13 5.96
CA THR A 202 18.32 7.21 4.54
C THR A 202 18.05 5.80 4.01
N GLU A 203 16.88 5.61 3.40
CA GLU A 203 16.51 4.36 2.77
C GLU A 203 16.99 4.35 1.32
N LEU A 204 17.49 3.20 0.88
CA LEU A 204 18.00 3.00 -0.48
C LEU A 204 17.26 1.83 -1.12
N ALA A 205 16.81 2.02 -2.36
CA ALA A 205 16.21 0.96 -3.16
C ALA A 205 16.87 0.94 -4.55
N LEU A 206 17.23 -0.25 -5.01
CA LEU A 206 17.85 -0.51 -6.31
C LEU A 206 17.02 -1.56 -7.05
N ARG A 207 16.77 -1.32 -8.34
CA ARG A 207 16.15 -2.30 -9.24
C ARG A 207 16.96 -2.40 -10.52
N LEU A 208 17.44 -3.58 -10.88
CA LEU A 208 18.05 -3.87 -12.18
C LEU A 208 17.07 -4.72 -12.98
N TYR A 209 16.70 -4.30 -14.18
CA TYR A 209 15.67 -4.99 -14.97
C TYR A 209 15.99 -4.99 -16.45
N ARG A 210 15.54 -6.05 -17.14
CA ARG A 210 15.65 -6.17 -18.59
C ARG A 210 14.68 -7.22 -19.13
N PRO A 211 14.31 -7.15 -20.40
CA PRO A 211 13.75 -8.29 -21.09
C PRO A 211 14.80 -9.42 -21.21
N ILE A 212 14.34 -10.64 -20.94
CA ILE A 212 15.05 -11.91 -21.05
C ILE A 212 14.18 -12.81 -21.93
N LEU A 213 14.51 -12.90 -23.22
CA LEU A 213 13.63 -13.49 -24.23
C LEU A 213 12.27 -12.76 -24.27
N GLU A 214 11.16 -13.48 -24.07
CA GLU A 214 9.79 -12.93 -24.01
C GLU A 214 9.30 -12.63 -22.58
N TRP A 215 10.22 -12.62 -21.61
CA TRP A 215 9.92 -12.38 -20.20
C TRP A 215 10.63 -11.12 -19.70
N ASP A 216 9.96 -10.37 -18.84
CA ASP A 216 10.54 -9.24 -18.13
C ASP A 216 11.10 -9.70 -16.78
N GLY A 217 12.42 -9.64 -16.64
CA GLY A 217 13.13 -10.02 -15.43
C GLY A 217 13.63 -8.81 -14.65
N ALA A 218 13.55 -8.86 -13.33
CA ALA A 218 14.11 -7.84 -12.45
C ALA A 218 14.74 -8.42 -11.19
N LEU A 219 15.79 -7.74 -10.71
CA LEU A 219 16.42 -7.96 -9.42
C LEU A 219 16.25 -6.70 -8.56
N TYR A 220 16.03 -6.90 -7.27
CA TYR A 220 15.73 -5.85 -6.30
C TYR A 220 16.66 -5.94 -5.11
N ALA A 221 17.10 -4.78 -4.62
CA ALA A 221 17.75 -4.66 -3.33
C ALA A 221 17.23 -3.41 -2.62
N TYR A 222 16.87 -3.54 -1.36
CA TYR A 222 16.39 -2.46 -0.53
C TYR A 222 17.04 -2.53 0.85
N ARG A 223 17.35 -1.36 1.40
CA ARG A 223 17.86 -1.18 2.76
C ARG A 223 17.11 -0.02 3.39
N GLY A 224 16.36 -0.28 4.45
CA GLY A 224 15.57 0.72 5.16
C GLY A 224 14.94 0.14 6.40
N PHE A 225 13.61 0.23 6.50
CA PHE A 225 12.84 -0.13 7.69
C PHE A 225 11.57 -0.89 7.30
N PHE A 226 11.06 -1.68 8.23
CA PHE A 226 9.70 -2.18 8.11
C PHE A 226 8.72 -1.00 8.06
N ARG A 227 7.74 -1.09 7.16
CA ARG A 227 6.69 -0.08 7.04
C ARG A 227 5.51 -0.35 7.97
N ASP A 228 5.32 -1.62 8.35
CA ASP A 228 4.43 -2.03 9.43
C ASP A 228 5.16 -1.85 10.77
N PRO A 229 4.49 -1.32 11.79
CA PRO A 229 5.11 -1.08 13.07
C PRO A 229 5.32 -2.38 13.84
N ALA A 230 6.37 -2.41 14.64
CA ALA A 230 6.58 -3.35 15.72
C ALA A 230 6.24 -2.71 17.07
N MET A 231 6.03 -3.54 18.08
CA MET A 231 5.78 -3.08 19.45
C MET A 231 7.01 -3.36 20.31
N GLN A 232 7.33 -2.43 21.20
CA GLN A 232 8.35 -2.58 22.21
C GLN A 232 7.76 -2.20 23.57
N LEU A 233 7.91 -3.09 24.54
CA LEU A 233 7.46 -2.87 25.90
C LEU A 233 8.59 -2.29 26.75
N ASP A 234 8.23 -1.45 27.73
CA ASP A 234 9.14 -1.01 28.78
C ASP A 234 9.51 -2.15 29.75
N SER A 235 8.58 -3.08 29.97
CA SER A 235 8.78 -4.29 30.77
C SER A 235 7.96 -5.45 30.23
N MET A 236 8.54 -6.66 30.18
CA MET A 236 7.83 -7.86 29.73
C MET A 236 6.84 -8.41 30.76
N THR A 237 7.02 -8.09 32.05
CA THR A 237 6.22 -8.66 33.15
C THR A 237 5.09 -7.74 33.61
N ALA A 238 5.31 -6.44 33.57
CA ALA A 238 4.35 -5.42 33.96
C ALA A 238 4.50 -4.19 33.06
N PRO A 239 4.12 -4.30 31.77
CA PRO A 239 4.28 -3.20 30.84
C PRO A 239 3.39 -2.02 31.22
N THR A 240 3.98 -0.82 31.32
CA THR A 240 3.23 0.42 31.56
C THR A 240 3.24 1.34 30.34
N GLN A 241 4.10 1.05 29.36
CA GLN A 241 4.21 1.79 28.12
C GLN A 241 4.44 0.85 26.92
N VAL A 242 3.71 1.13 25.83
CA VAL A 242 3.98 0.50 24.53
C VAL A 242 4.62 1.53 23.61
N THR A 243 5.84 1.25 23.17
CA THR A 243 6.49 2.02 22.11
C THR A 243 6.22 1.35 20.76
N ILE A 244 5.62 2.10 19.84
CA ILE A 244 5.42 1.70 18.45
C ILE A 244 6.64 2.16 17.68
N ASN A 245 7.41 1.22 17.11
CA ASN A 245 8.63 1.53 16.38
C ASN A 245 8.67 0.83 15.01
N TYR A 246 9.66 1.18 14.19
CA TYR A 246 9.83 0.62 12.84
C TYR A 246 11.24 0.05 12.73
N PRO A 247 11.42 -1.27 12.92
CA PRO A 247 12.74 -1.90 12.93
C PRO A 247 13.42 -1.80 11.56
N LYS A 248 14.75 -1.90 11.56
CA LYS A 248 15.56 -1.91 10.33
C LYS A 248 15.35 -3.20 9.56
N SER A 249 15.19 -3.08 8.25
CA SER A 249 15.07 -4.21 7.33
C SER A 249 15.93 -4.04 6.08
N SER A 250 16.25 -5.16 5.46
CA SER A 250 16.74 -5.21 4.08
C SER A 250 15.89 -6.21 3.30
N VAL A 251 15.68 -5.95 2.01
CA VAL A 251 14.96 -6.87 1.11
C VAL A 251 15.81 -7.13 -0.12
N TYR A 252 16.02 -8.39 -0.45
CA TYR A 252 16.70 -8.82 -1.67
C TYR A 252 15.77 -9.74 -2.44
N GLY A 253 15.48 -9.43 -3.69
CA GLY A 253 14.49 -10.21 -4.41
C GLY A 253 14.63 -10.17 -5.91
N ALA A 254 13.73 -10.90 -6.55
CA ALA A 254 13.66 -11.06 -7.99
C ALA A 254 12.20 -11.20 -8.43
N SER A 255 11.94 -10.82 -9.68
CA SER A 255 10.68 -11.11 -10.35
C SER A 255 10.90 -11.51 -11.80
N LEU A 256 9.95 -12.27 -12.32
CA LEU A 256 9.87 -12.63 -13.73
C LEU A 256 8.39 -12.61 -14.16
N GLN A 257 8.06 -11.88 -15.21
CA GLN A 257 6.69 -11.83 -15.75
C GLN A 257 6.71 -12.00 -17.27
N GLY A 258 5.76 -12.73 -17.82
CA GLY A 258 5.74 -13.00 -19.25
C GLY A 258 4.50 -13.76 -19.69
N ASN A 259 4.34 -13.89 -21.00
CA ASN A 259 3.21 -14.60 -21.59
C ASN A 259 3.46 -16.12 -21.57
N ALA A 260 2.58 -16.86 -20.91
CA ALA A 260 2.61 -18.31 -20.88
C ALA A 260 1.23 -18.90 -20.54
N LEU A 261 0.98 -20.15 -20.95
CA LEU A 261 -0.28 -20.88 -20.67
C LEU A 261 -1.54 -20.11 -21.13
N GLY A 262 -1.43 -19.36 -22.24
CA GLY A 262 -2.52 -18.54 -22.78
C GLY A 262 -2.89 -17.32 -21.94
N GLY A 263 -2.01 -16.88 -21.04
CA GLY A 263 -2.18 -15.69 -20.20
C GLY A 263 -0.83 -15.09 -19.79
N VAL A 264 -0.83 -14.32 -18.70
CA VAL A 264 0.37 -13.73 -18.09
C VAL A 264 0.72 -14.52 -16.84
N VAL A 265 1.94 -15.04 -16.77
CA VAL A 265 2.50 -15.67 -15.58
C VAL A 265 3.39 -14.66 -14.86
N SER A 266 3.26 -14.60 -13.53
CA SER A 266 4.05 -13.72 -12.66
C SER A 266 4.73 -14.56 -11.59
N LEU A 267 6.04 -14.44 -11.47
CA LEU A 267 6.86 -15.07 -10.44
C LEU A 267 7.56 -13.98 -9.66
N GLU A 268 7.52 -14.05 -8.33
CA GLU A 268 8.20 -13.10 -7.47
C GLU A 268 8.77 -13.82 -6.25
N ALA A 269 9.96 -13.44 -5.81
CA ALA A 269 10.56 -13.91 -4.58
C ALA A 269 11.36 -12.81 -3.92
N GLY A 270 11.45 -12.84 -2.59
CA GLY A 270 12.20 -11.87 -1.81
C GLY A 270 12.61 -12.43 -0.46
N HIS A 271 13.88 -12.27 -0.11
CA HIS A 271 14.39 -12.47 1.23
C HIS A 271 14.34 -11.16 1.99
N LEU A 272 13.54 -11.12 3.05
CA LEU A 272 13.46 -10.03 3.98
C LEU A 272 14.33 -10.37 5.19
N ASP A 273 15.34 -9.55 5.42
CA ASP A 273 16.25 -9.63 6.57
C ASP A 273 15.83 -8.61 7.64
N SER A 274 15.44 -9.10 8.81
CA SER A 274 15.15 -8.30 10.00
C SER A 274 16.45 -8.00 10.74
N ARG A 275 16.98 -6.79 10.53
CA ARG A 275 18.34 -6.44 10.97
C ARG A 275 18.43 -6.15 12.46
N ASP A 276 17.31 -5.82 13.10
CA ASP A 276 17.24 -5.58 14.53
C ASP A 276 16.88 -6.85 15.34
N ASP A 277 16.41 -7.94 14.69
CA ASP A 277 16.22 -9.26 15.30
C ASP A 277 16.53 -10.42 14.33
N ASN A 278 17.78 -10.48 13.87
CA ASN A 278 18.24 -11.55 12.98
C ASN A 278 18.25 -12.94 13.65
N SER A 279 18.20 -12.98 14.99
CA SER A 279 18.18 -14.18 15.81
C SER A 279 16.78 -14.78 15.98
N GLY A 280 15.74 -14.01 15.62
CA GLY A 280 14.34 -14.37 15.81
C GLY A 280 13.97 -14.56 17.29
N THR A 281 14.64 -13.87 18.22
CA THR A 281 14.39 -14.05 19.66
C THR A 281 13.35 -13.09 20.23
N ASN A 282 13.00 -12.03 19.49
CA ASN A 282 12.01 -11.05 19.93
C ASN A 282 10.68 -11.24 19.19
N PRO A 283 9.66 -11.87 19.80
CA PRO A 283 8.39 -12.16 19.13
C PRO A 283 7.54 -10.91 18.85
N LEU A 284 7.90 -9.75 19.39
CA LEU A 284 7.22 -8.47 19.11
C LEU A 284 7.84 -7.73 17.92
N MET A 285 8.94 -8.25 17.36
CA MET A 285 9.56 -7.76 16.14
C MET A 285 9.29 -8.73 14.98
N PRO A 286 9.18 -8.24 13.73
CA PRO A 286 9.11 -9.11 12.58
C PRO A 286 10.41 -9.91 12.44
N ASN A 287 10.27 -11.21 12.20
CA ASN A 287 11.40 -12.09 11.97
C ASN A 287 11.84 -12.05 10.49
N SER A 288 13.09 -12.40 10.21
CA SER A 288 13.58 -12.63 8.86
C SER A 288 12.73 -13.70 8.16
N GLN A 289 12.41 -13.48 6.89
CA GLN A 289 11.52 -14.36 6.14
C GLN A 289 11.83 -14.39 4.65
N THR A 290 11.51 -15.51 4.00
CA THR A 290 11.48 -15.58 2.54
C THR A 290 10.04 -15.56 2.07
N LYS A 291 9.71 -14.60 1.21
CA LYS A 291 8.42 -14.45 0.57
C LYS A 291 8.50 -14.89 -0.88
N TYR A 292 7.45 -15.51 -1.39
CA TYR A 292 7.36 -15.89 -2.80
C TYR A 292 5.93 -15.86 -3.31
N LEU A 293 5.78 -15.65 -4.61
CA LEU A 293 4.50 -15.55 -5.28
C LEU A 293 4.57 -16.22 -6.66
N VAL A 294 3.51 -16.96 -6.98
CA VAL A 294 3.22 -17.45 -8.33
C VAL A 294 1.82 -16.98 -8.70
N GLY A 295 1.70 -16.27 -9.82
CA GLY A 295 0.45 -15.73 -10.33
C GLY A 295 0.21 -16.13 -11.78
N HIS A 296 -1.05 -16.29 -12.15
CA HIS A 296 -1.50 -16.45 -13.53
C HIS A 296 -2.76 -15.64 -13.77
N GLN A 297 -2.77 -14.85 -14.84
CA GLN A 297 -3.94 -14.07 -15.27
C GLN A 297 -4.27 -14.37 -16.73
N ARG A 298 -5.55 -14.58 -17.03
CA ARG A 298 -6.00 -14.87 -18.40
C ARG A 298 -7.41 -14.33 -18.65
N SER A 299 -7.65 -13.86 -19.88
CA SER A 299 -9.01 -13.68 -20.39
C SER A 299 -9.60 -15.02 -20.80
N LEU A 300 -10.68 -15.44 -20.14
CA LEU A 300 -11.30 -16.75 -20.40
C LEU A 300 -12.38 -16.69 -21.47
N TRP A 301 -13.13 -15.59 -21.53
CA TRP A 301 -14.10 -15.26 -22.57
C TRP A 301 -14.19 -13.75 -22.75
N THR A 302 -15.04 -13.29 -23.66
CA THR A 302 -15.20 -11.87 -23.97
C THR A 302 -15.44 -11.04 -22.72
N ASP A 303 -14.60 -10.02 -22.53
CA ASP A 303 -14.67 -9.07 -21.43
C ASP A 303 -14.55 -9.67 -20.02
N PHE A 304 -14.08 -10.92 -19.90
CA PHE A 304 -13.85 -11.58 -18.62
C PHE A 304 -12.40 -11.95 -18.41
N THR A 305 -11.86 -11.51 -17.28
CA THR A 305 -10.50 -11.82 -16.84
C THR A 305 -10.53 -12.52 -15.49
N ALA A 306 -9.80 -13.63 -15.38
CA ALA A 306 -9.52 -14.30 -14.13
C ALA A 306 -8.02 -14.23 -13.82
N GLY A 307 -7.69 -13.95 -12.57
CA GLY A 307 -6.35 -13.97 -12.01
C GLY A 307 -6.32 -14.83 -10.75
N LEU A 308 -5.35 -15.74 -10.65
CA LEU A 308 -5.09 -16.56 -9.47
C LEU A 308 -3.65 -16.34 -9.02
N GLN A 309 -3.43 -16.16 -7.72
CA GLN A 309 -2.10 -16.11 -7.14
C GLN A 309 -2.01 -17.03 -5.93
N TYR A 310 -0.83 -17.61 -5.75
CA TYR A 310 -0.41 -18.27 -4.54
C TYR A 310 0.79 -17.52 -3.97
N TYR A 311 0.72 -17.19 -2.69
CA TYR A 311 1.72 -16.43 -1.95
C TYR A 311 2.12 -17.18 -0.68
N GLY A 312 3.41 -17.20 -0.38
CA GLY A 312 3.95 -17.85 0.80
C GLY A 312 4.94 -16.95 1.54
N GLU A 313 4.91 -17.03 2.87
CA GLU A 313 5.82 -16.36 3.80
C GLU A 313 6.46 -17.44 4.68
N TYR A 314 7.74 -17.72 4.47
CA TYR A 314 8.51 -18.68 5.25
C TYR A 314 9.36 -17.95 6.29
N MET A 315 9.05 -18.15 7.57
CA MET A 315 9.77 -17.57 8.70
C MET A 315 11.08 -18.34 8.97
N HIS A 316 12.19 -17.61 8.99
CA HIS A 316 13.48 -18.13 9.43
C HIS A 316 13.58 -18.11 10.97
N GLN A 317 14.54 -18.82 11.55
CA GLN A 317 14.72 -18.88 13.02
C GLN A 317 13.43 -19.23 13.81
N TYR A 318 12.50 -19.99 13.20
CA TYR A 318 11.19 -20.28 13.78
C TYR A 318 11.25 -20.92 15.17
N ASP A 319 12.21 -21.82 15.40
CA ASP A 319 12.34 -22.50 16.69
C ASP A 319 12.78 -21.54 17.81
N SER A 320 13.62 -20.56 17.46
CA SER A 320 14.02 -19.46 18.36
C SER A 320 12.82 -18.57 18.67
N TYR A 321 12.06 -18.19 17.63
CA TYR A 321 10.83 -17.41 17.78
C TYR A 321 9.84 -18.12 18.71
N LEU A 322 9.51 -19.38 18.41
CA LEU A 322 8.51 -20.14 19.14
C LEU A 322 8.92 -20.34 20.61
N ALA A 323 10.21 -20.51 20.90
CA ALA A 323 10.73 -20.62 22.26
C ALA A 323 10.59 -19.32 23.08
N ASN A 324 10.49 -18.16 22.41
CA ASN A 324 10.40 -16.85 23.07
C ASN A 324 8.98 -16.25 23.05
N VAL A 325 8.02 -16.82 22.30
CA VAL A 325 6.61 -16.39 22.35
C VAL A 325 6.05 -16.64 23.76
N PRO A 326 5.57 -15.60 24.47
CA PRO A 326 5.01 -15.80 25.81
C PRO A 326 3.74 -16.66 25.78
N ALA A 327 3.52 -17.43 26.84
CA ALA A 327 2.34 -18.28 26.96
C ALA A 327 1.05 -17.45 26.82
N GLY A 328 0.14 -17.90 25.95
CA GLY A 328 -1.14 -17.22 25.69
C GLY A 328 -1.09 -16.14 24.61
N PHE A 329 0.10 -15.77 24.09
CA PHE A 329 0.19 -14.92 22.91
C PHE A 329 -0.05 -15.73 21.63
N PRO A 330 -0.67 -15.13 20.59
CA PRO A 330 -0.84 -15.79 19.32
C PRO A 330 0.52 -16.03 18.66
N SER A 331 0.81 -17.29 18.38
CA SER A 331 1.98 -17.69 17.59
C SER A 331 1.67 -17.62 16.09
N GLN A 332 2.66 -17.22 15.31
CA GLN A 332 2.61 -17.30 13.86
C GLN A 332 3.00 -18.72 13.39
N ASP A 333 2.51 -19.12 12.22
CA ASP A 333 2.94 -20.36 11.58
C ASP A 333 4.30 -20.17 10.92
N ARG A 334 5.13 -21.22 10.90
CA ARG A 334 6.44 -21.18 10.21
C ARG A 334 6.30 -20.82 8.73
N LEU A 335 5.22 -21.30 8.11
CA LEU A 335 4.93 -21.07 6.73
C LEU A 335 3.47 -20.64 6.61
N ARG A 336 3.28 -19.35 6.31
CA ARG A 336 1.97 -18.77 6.06
C ARG A 336 1.72 -18.74 4.56
N HIS A 337 0.53 -19.14 4.14
CA HIS A 337 0.16 -19.13 2.73
C HIS A 337 -1.14 -18.37 2.51
N VAL A 338 -1.22 -17.69 1.37
CA VAL A 338 -2.41 -16.95 0.93
C VAL A 338 -2.68 -17.30 -0.53
N LEU A 339 -3.92 -17.67 -0.82
CA LEU A 339 -4.47 -17.74 -2.16
C LEU A 339 -5.21 -16.44 -2.44
N ALA A 340 -4.95 -15.81 -3.59
CA ALA A 340 -5.70 -14.66 -4.05
C ALA A 340 -6.38 -14.94 -5.39
N LEU A 341 -7.63 -14.52 -5.53
CA LEU A 341 -8.45 -14.66 -6.73
C LEU A 341 -9.00 -13.30 -7.12
N ARG A 342 -8.80 -12.90 -8.38
CA ARG A 342 -9.43 -11.75 -9.01
C ARG A 342 -10.29 -12.21 -10.17
N LEU A 343 -11.56 -11.83 -10.19
CA LEU A 343 -12.46 -12.02 -11.32
C LEU A 343 -13.02 -10.67 -11.73
N THR A 344 -12.97 -10.35 -13.02
CA THR A 344 -13.53 -9.11 -13.55
C THR A 344 -14.35 -9.41 -14.80
N GLN A 345 -15.58 -8.93 -14.85
CA GLN A 345 -16.45 -8.95 -16.03
C GLN A 345 -16.84 -7.52 -16.41
N LEU A 346 -16.62 -7.14 -17.67
CA LEU A 346 -17.21 -5.92 -18.24
C LEU A 346 -18.49 -6.30 -19.00
N LEU A 347 -19.53 -5.50 -18.85
CA LEU A 347 -20.84 -5.73 -19.47
C LEU A 347 -21.34 -4.47 -20.16
N LYS A 348 -22.17 -4.65 -21.20
CA LYS A 348 -22.89 -3.60 -21.93
C LYS A 348 -21.94 -2.46 -22.34
N TYR A 349 -21.05 -2.72 -23.30
CA TYR A 349 -20.07 -1.72 -23.77
C TYR A 349 -19.25 -1.10 -22.62
N GLN A 350 -18.92 -1.93 -21.62
CA GLN A 350 -18.13 -1.56 -20.44
C GLN A 350 -18.79 -0.48 -19.56
N THR A 351 -20.11 -0.26 -19.70
CA THR A 351 -20.87 0.60 -18.79
C THR A 351 -20.94 0.01 -17.38
N TRP A 352 -20.91 -1.32 -17.25
CA TRP A 352 -20.86 -2.02 -15.98
C TRP A 352 -19.55 -2.80 -15.84
N ARG A 353 -18.93 -2.71 -14.67
CA ARG A 353 -17.83 -3.57 -14.24
C ARG A 353 -18.25 -4.34 -12.99
N LEU A 354 -18.26 -5.67 -13.07
CA LEU A 354 -18.39 -6.54 -11.93
C LEU A 354 -16.99 -7.05 -11.56
N SER A 355 -16.61 -6.90 -10.30
CA SER A 355 -15.30 -7.29 -9.79
C SER A 355 -15.47 -8.11 -8.51
N TRP A 356 -14.68 -9.17 -8.39
CA TRP A 356 -14.52 -9.94 -7.18
C TRP A 356 -13.04 -10.09 -6.89
N PHE A 357 -12.61 -9.65 -5.71
CA PHE A 357 -11.29 -9.97 -5.20
C PHE A 357 -11.40 -10.76 -3.90
N SER A 358 -10.58 -11.78 -3.70
CA SER A 358 -10.57 -12.53 -2.44
C SER A 358 -9.19 -13.00 -2.06
N PHE A 359 -8.84 -12.83 -0.79
CA PHE A 359 -7.75 -13.52 -0.10
C PHE A 359 -8.32 -14.65 0.74
N TYR A 360 -7.65 -15.80 0.72
CA TYR A 360 -7.89 -16.91 1.64
C TYR A 360 -6.55 -17.43 2.15
N SER A 361 -6.37 -17.50 3.47
CA SER A 361 -5.20 -18.13 4.07
C SER A 361 -5.55 -19.50 4.65
N PRO A 362 -5.10 -20.60 4.03
CA PRO A 362 -5.32 -21.94 4.58
C PRO A 362 -4.61 -22.18 5.93
N SER A 363 -3.45 -21.54 6.15
CA SER A 363 -2.69 -21.63 7.39
C SER A 363 -3.42 -20.94 8.54
N ASP A 364 -3.85 -19.70 8.33
CA ASP A 364 -4.57 -18.92 9.35
C ASP A 364 -6.06 -19.29 9.47
N LYS A 365 -6.60 -19.95 8.43
CA LYS A 365 -8.03 -20.25 8.26
C LYS A 365 -8.87 -18.97 8.33
N ASP A 366 -8.42 -17.94 7.61
CA ASP A 366 -9.06 -16.64 7.50
C ASP A 366 -9.16 -16.16 6.04
N PHE A 367 -9.98 -15.14 5.82
CA PHE A 367 -10.28 -14.63 4.49
C PHE A 367 -10.66 -13.16 4.51
N TYR A 368 -10.49 -12.53 3.34
CA TYR A 368 -10.93 -11.17 3.07
C TYR A 368 -11.44 -11.07 1.64
N PHE A 369 -12.73 -10.76 1.46
CA PHE A 369 -13.38 -10.64 0.16
C PHE A 369 -13.81 -9.20 -0.12
N ILE A 370 -13.66 -8.79 -1.37
CA ILE A 370 -13.96 -7.46 -1.91
C ILE A 370 -14.83 -7.62 -3.18
N PRO A 371 -16.13 -7.95 -3.04
CA PRO A 371 -17.07 -7.81 -4.14
C PRO A 371 -17.31 -6.33 -4.46
N GLU A 372 -17.30 -5.97 -5.74
CA GLU A 372 -17.51 -4.61 -6.20
C GLU A 372 -18.29 -4.59 -7.53
N THR A 373 -19.20 -3.63 -7.65
CA THR A 373 -19.90 -3.29 -8.89
C THR A 373 -19.72 -1.82 -9.18
N SER A 374 -19.27 -1.49 -10.38
CA SER A 374 -19.12 -0.12 -10.85
C SER A 374 -20.03 0.13 -12.05
N TYR A 375 -20.71 1.27 -12.05
CA TYR A 375 -21.60 1.73 -13.10
C TYR A 375 -21.15 3.11 -13.59
N ARG A 376 -20.82 3.20 -14.88
CA ARG A 376 -20.49 4.45 -15.55
C ARG A 376 -21.78 5.10 -16.04
N VAL A 377 -22.23 6.15 -15.36
CA VAL A 377 -23.49 6.85 -15.63
C VAL A 377 -23.33 7.76 -16.86
N SER A 378 -22.21 8.48 -16.94
CA SER A 378 -21.73 9.25 -18.09
C SER A 378 -20.22 9.07 -18.24
N ASP A 379 -19.58 9.74 -19.19
CA ASP A 379 -18.13 9.67 -19.35
C ASP A 379 -17.37 10.26 -18.15
N GLU A 380 -18.00 11.21 -17.45
CA GLU A 380 -17.45 11.95 -16.30
C GLU A 380 -17.95 11.41 -14.96
N PHE A 381 -19.14 10.79 -14.90
CA PHE A 381 -19.76 10.37 -13.65
C PHE A 381 -19.85 8.85 -13.51
N SER A 382 -19.33 8.33 -12.40
CA SER A 382 -19.41 6.92 -12.05
C SER A 382 -19.83 6.69 -10.61
N VAL A 383 -20.53 5.58 -10.39
CA VAL A 383 -20.94 5.11 -9.06
C VAL A 383 -20.41 3.70 -8.88
N THR A 384 -19.73 3.46 -7.75
CA THR A 384 -19.20 2.15 -7.40
C THR A 384 -19.73 1.75 -6.03
N MET A 385 -20.30 0.56 -5.95
CA MET A 385 -20.74 -0.05 -4.70
C MET A 385 -19.95 -1.32 -4.46
N GLY A 386 -19.48 -1.53 -3.23
CA GLY A 386 -18.77 -2.75 -2.88
C GLY A 386 -18.94 -3.09 -1.41
N GLY A 387 -18.25 -4.14 -0.99
CA GLY A 387 -18.20 -4.54 0.39
C GLY A 387 -16.85 -5.12 0.76
N ASN A 388 -16.49 -5.00 2.04
CA ASN A 388 -15.32 -5.61 2.62
C ASN A 388 -15.79 -6.67 3.61
N VAL A 389 -15.53 -7.94 3.30
CA VAL A 389 -15.99 -9.08 4.11
C VAL A 389 -14.79 -9.83 4.64
N PHE A 390 -14.52 -9.65 5.93
CA PHE A 390 -13.50 -10.33 6.68
C PHE A 390 -14.10 -11.51 7.45
N GLY A 391 -13.32 -12.57 7.60
CA GLY A 391 -13.69 -13.70 8.45
C GLY A 391 -12.50 -14.58 8.76
N GLY A 392 -12.64 -15.41 9.79
CA GLY A 392 -11.60 -16.34 10.19
C GLY A 392 -11.94 -17.07 11.47
N ALA A 393 -11.19 -18.15 11.73
CA ALA A 393 -11.37 -18.97 12.93
C ALA A 393 -10.83 -18.28 14.20
N LYS A 394 -9.81 -17.43 14.07
CA LYS A 394 -9.15 -16.72 15.17
C LYS A 394 -9.26 -15.21 14.95
N GLU A 395 -9.51 -14.46 16.01
CA GLU A 395 -9.50 -12.98 15.95
C GLU A 395 -8.07 -12.39 16.00
N THR A 396 -7.02 -13.23 16.03
CA THR A 396 -5.62 -12.80 16.11
C THR A 396 -4.87 -12.89 14.78
N THR A 397 -5.50 -13.44 13.74
CA THR A 397 -4.87 -13.62 12.42
C THR A 397 -5.06 -12.38 11.55
N SER A 398 -4.27 -12.26 10.47
CA SER A 398 -4.19 -11.04 9.66
C SER A 398 -5.54 -10.52 9.19
N PHE A 399 -6.45 -11.38 8.71
CA PHE A 399 -7.79 -10.99 8.29
C PHE A 399 -8.85 -11.27 9.35
N GLY A 400 -8.70 -12.37 10.11
CA GLY A 400 -9.65 -12.79 11.14
C GLY A 400 -9.90 -11.72 12.22
N GLN A 401 -8.87 -10.94 12.57
CA GLN A 401 -8.99 -9.82 13.49
C GLN A 401 -9.98 -8.73 13.04
N PHE A 402 -10.23 -8.61 11.73
CA PHE A 402 -11.12 -7.60 11.17
C PHE A 402 -12.55 -8.10 10.94
N LYS A 403 -12.90 -9.33 11.34
CA LYS A 403 -14.24 -9.93 11.17
C LYS A 403 -15.40 -9.03 11.64
N ARG A 404 -15.16 -8.20 12.65
CA ARG A 404 -16.15 -7.26 13.22
C ARG A 404 -16.29 -5.97 12.42
N ASN A 405 -15.53 -5.79 11.34
CA ASN A 405 -15.52 -4.60 10.49
C ASN A 405 -16.14 -4.83 9.11
N ASN A 406 -16.86 -5.92 8.90
CA ASN A 406 -17.53 -6.16 7.62
C ASN A 406 -18.41 -4.96 7.29
N ASN A 407 -18.18 -4.40 6.11
CA ASN A 407 -18.77 -3.13 5.72
C ASN A 407 -19.19 -3.14 4.26
N VAL A 408 -20.10 -2.24 3.94
CA VAL A 408 -20.50 -1.90 2.57
C VAL A 408 -20.09 -0.46 2.32
N TYR A 409 -19.69 -0.16 1.09
CA TYR A 409 -19.26 1.18 0.70
C TYR A 409 -19.87 1.60 -0.63
N VAL A 410 -20.03 2.90 -0.80
CA VAL A 410 -20.45 3.55 -2.03
C VAL A 410 -19.51 4.71 -2.33
N ASN A 411 -19.00 4.73 -3.56
CA ASN A 411 -18.17 5.78 -4.13
C ASN A 411 -18.95 6.45 -5.28
N MET A 412 -19.05 7.78 -5.24
CA MET A 412 -19.63 8.59 -6.32
C MET A 412 -18.54 9.53 -6.82
N ARG A 413 -18.13 9.39 -8.07
CA ARG A 413 -16.98 10.11 -8.63
C ARG A 413 -17.39 10.89 -9.87
N TYR A 414 -17.01 12.16 -9.90
CA TYR A 414 -17.16 13.06 -11.04
C TYR A 414 -15.78 13.58 -11.47
N ASP A 415 -15.33 13.17 -12.65
CA ASP A 415 -14.05 13.56 -13.25
C ASP A 415 -14.20 14.83 -14.13
N PHE A 416 -13.18 15.69 -14.17
CA PHE A 416 -13.15 16.90 -15.01
C PHE A 416 -11.75 17.28 -15.50
#